data_AF-A0A4P6XL36-F1
#
_entry.id   AF-A0A4P6XL36-F1
#
_cell.length_a   1.000
_cell.length_b   1.000
_cell.length_c   1.000
_cell.angle_alpha   90.00
_cell.angle_beta   90.00
_cell.angle_gamma   90.00
#
_symmetry.space_group_name_H-M   'P 1'
#
loop_
_entity.id
_entity.type
_entity.pdbx_description
1 polymer ?
#
loop_
_entity_poly.entity_id
_entity_poly.type
_entity_poly.pdbx_seq_one_letter_code
_entity_poly.pdbx_strand_id
1 'polypeptide(L)'
;MAPKAAEQKRSSGFIDLDDLSVKDLKLCIASFFAIVLIIFHYAWIMRQWVLNPDLPTSTLAIYLATLVCTVVAVFGVIGKVIHPRIYGSKEDASVAEKKNE
;
A
#
# COMPACT_ATOMS: atom_id res chain seq x y z
N MET A 1 19.72 -31.36 -44.44
CA MET A 1 20.57 -30.42 -43.66
C MET A 1 19.75 -29.16 -43.46
N ALA A 2 19.08 -29.02 -42.31
CA ALA A 2 18.20 -27.89 -42.03
C ALA A 2 18.74 -27.17 -40.78
N PRO A 3 19.17 -25.91 -40.88
CA PRO A 3 19.48 -25.15 -39.68
C PRO A 3 18.18 -24.76 -38.98
N LYS A 4 18.11 -25.22 -37.73
CA LYS A 4 17.05 -24.99 -36.75
C LYS A 4 16.92 -23.50 -36.43
N ALA A 5 15.66 -23.12 -36.23
CA ALA A 5 15.18 -22.00 -35.44
C ALA A 5 16.16 -21.53 -34.35
N ALA A 6 16.72 -20.34 -34.55
CA ALA A 6 17.42 -19.60 -33.53
C ALA A 6 17.25 -18.11 -33.83
N GLU A 7 16.34 -17.46 -33.10
CA GLU A 7 16.43 -16.07 -32.59
C GLU A 7 15.03 -15.52 -32.31
N GLN A 8 14.39 -16.03 -31.25
CA GLN A 8 13.27 -15.32 -30.64
C GLN A 8 13.34 -15.50 -29.13
N LYS A 9 14.40 -14.96 -28.52
CA LYS A 9 14.57 -14.95 -27.07
C LYS A 9 15.41 -13.76 -26.61
N ARG A 10 15.02 -12.54 -26.98
CA ARG A 10 15.73 -11.34 -26.53
C ARG A 10 14.89 -10.07 -26.52
N SER A 11 13.74 -10.05 -25.83
CA SER A 11 13.12 -8.79 -25.42
C SER A 11 12.02 -9.01 -24.37
N SER A 12 12.40 -9.46 -23.18
CA SER A 12 11.46 -9.57 -22.06
C SER A 12 12.03 -9.08 -20.72
N GLY A 13 13.28 -8.60 -20.70
CA GLY A 13 13.91 -8.06 -19.48
C GLY A 13 13.80 -6.55 -19.28
N PHE A 14 13.49 -5.78 -20.34
CA PHE A 14 13.42 -4.32 -20.24
C PHE A 14 12.03 -3.82 -19.82
N ILE A 15 10.97 -4.49 -20.26
CA ILE A 15 9.58 -4.10 -19.97
C ILE A 15 9.21 -4.37 -18.50
N ASP A 16 9.85 -5.35 -17.85
CA ASP A 16 9.53 -5.74 -16.47
C ASP A 16 9.97 -4.68 -15.42
N LEU A 17 11.01 -3.91 -15.71
CA LEU A 17 11.51 -2.84 -14.83
C LEU A 17 10.58 -1.63 -14.80
N ASP A 18 10.02 -1.24 -15.94
CA ASP A 18 9.06 -0.15 -16.02
C ASP A 18 7.76 -0.51 -15.27
N ASP A 19 7.27 -1.74 -15.44
CA ASP A 19 6.09 -2.23 -14.72
C ASP A 19 6.31 -2.28 -13.21
N LEU A 20 7.47 -2.73 -12.73
CA LEU A 20 7.80 -2.74 -11.30
C LEU A 20 7.93 -1.31 -10.75
N SER A 21 8.61 -0.42 -11.47
CA SER A 21 8.80 0.99 -11.08
C SER A 21 7.47 1.75 -11.02
N VAL A 22 6.53 1.50 -11.94
CA VAL A 22 5.19 2.10 -11.93
C VAL A 22 4.35 1.57 -10.76
N LYS A 23 4.50 0.30 -10.39
CA LYS A 23 3.85 -0.32 -9.22
C LYS A 23 4.37 0.30 -7.92
N ASP A 24 5.69 0.45 -7.80
CA ASP A 24 6.33 1.11 -6.66
C ASP A 24 5.94 2.58 -6.55
N LEU A 25 5.85 3.30 -7.68
CA LEU A 25 5.41 4.69 -7.71
C LEU A 25 3.96 4.83 -7.23
N LYS A 26 3.05 3.93 -7.64
CA LYS A 26 1.66 3.91 -7.18
C LYS A 26 1.56 3.61 -5.69
N LEU A 27 2.36 2.68 -5.18
CA LEU A 27 2.43 2.38 -3.75
C LEU A 27 2.98 3.58 -2.96
N CYS A 28 4.01 4.23 -3.48
CA CYS A 28 4.63 5.42 -2.88
C CYS A 28 3.63 6.59 -2.81
N ILE A 29 2.92 6.86 -3.91
CA ILE A 29 1.87 7.89 -3.95
C ILE A 29 0.75 7.55 -2.96
N ALA A 30 0.27 6.30 -2.93
CA ALA A 30 -0.78 5.90 -2.00
C ALA A 30 -0.33 6.01 -0.53
N SER A 31 0.91 5.63 -0.23
CA SER A 31 1.54 5.78 1.09
C SER A 31 1.69 7.24 1.48
N PHE A 32 2.04 8.11 0.53
CA PHE A 32 2.12 9.55 0.76
C PHE A 32 0.76 10.13 1.16
N PHE A 33 -0.32 9.81 0.42
CA PHE A 33 -1.67 10.25 0.77
C PHE A 33 -2.13 9.71 2.13
N ALA A 34 -1.77 8.46 2.45
CA ALA A 34 -2.03 7.86 3.76
C ALA A 34 -1.37 8.65 4.90
N ILE A 35 -0.10 9.00 4.77
CA ILE A 35 0.64 9.78 5.77
C ILE A 35 0.03 11.19 5.90
N VAL A 36 -0.31 11.85 4.79
CA VAL A 36 -0.95 13.17 4.81
C VAL A 36 -2.29 13.12 5.56
N LEU A 37 -3.11 12.09 5.32
CA LEU A 37 -4.37 11.88 6.04
C LEU A 37 -4.14 11.70 7.54
N ILE A 38 -3.15 10.90 7.94
CA ILE A 38 -2.83 10.68 9.36
C ILE A 38 -2.39 11.99 10.03
N ILE A 39 -1.50 12.76 9.39
CA ILE A 39 -1.04 14.05 9.91
C ILE A 39 -2.21 15.04 10.04
N PHE A 40 -3.09 15.09 9.04
CA PHE A 40 -4.26 15.96 9.08
C PHE A 40 -5.22 15.57 10.22
N HIS A 41 -5.45 14.26 10.40
CA HIS A 41 -6.29 13.74 11.49
C HIS A 41 -5.68 14.07 12.86
N TYR A 42 -4.36 13.93 13.00
CA TYR A 42 -3.64 14.33 14.20
C TYR A 42 -3.75 15.83 14.47
N ALA A 43 -3.54 16.66 13.46
CA ALA A 43 -3.67 18.11 13.57
C ALA A 43 -5.10 18.52 13.98
N TRP A 44 -6.11 17.82 13.48
CA TRP A 44 -7.50 18.02 13.88
C TRP A 44 -7.73 17.73 15.36
N ILE A 45 -7.19 16.62 15.88
CA ILE A 45 -7.28 16.26 17.30
C ILE A 45 -6.56 17.31 18.16
N MET A 46 -5.34 17.70 17.77
CA MET A 46 -4.59 18.76 18.47
C MET A 46 -5.36 20.09 18.47
N ARG A 47 -6.05 20.43 17.39
CA ARG A 47 -6.91 21.61 17.33
C ARG A 47 -8.07 21.53 18.33
N GLN A 48 -8.73 20.37 18.46
CA GLN A 48 -9.78 20.17 19.46
C GLN A 48 -9.25 20.33 20.89
N TRP A 49 -8.04 19.84 21.13
CA TRP A 49 -7.33 20.00 22.40
C TRP A 49 -6.99 21.45 22.74
N VAL A 50 -6.50 22.22 21.78
CA VAL A 50 -6.18 23.64 21.97
C VAL A 50 -7.45 24.48 22.19
N LEU A 51 -8.55 24.16 21.52
CA LEU A 51 -9.82 24.87 21.71
C LEU A 51 -10.51 24.56 23.04
N ASN A 52 -10.33 23.36 23.59
CA ASN A 52 -10.97 22.93 24.83
C ASN A 52 -9.95 22.24 25.76
N PRO A 53 -9.16 23.02 26.54
CA PRO A 53 -8.12 22.46 27.39
C PRO A 53 -8.66 21.64 28.58
N ASP A 54 -9.92 21.83 28.98
CA ASP A 54 -10.60 21.08 30.05
C ASP A 54 -11.28 19.78 29.57
N LEU A 55 -10.88 19.25 28.41
CA LEU A 55 -11.46 18.02 27.88
C LEU A 55 -11.22 16.84 28.85
N PRO A 56 -12.27 16.09 29.23
CA PRO A 56 -12.10 14.94 30.11
C PRO A 56 -11.25 13.86 29.43
N THR A 57 -10.46 13.15 30.23
CA THR A 57 -9.54 12.08 29.81
C THR A 57 -10.24 10.98 29.00
N SER A 58 -11.53 10.73 29.25
CA SER A 58 -12.36 9.81 28.46
C SER A 58 -12.47 10.24 27.00
N THR A 59 -12.59 11.53 26.73
CA THR A 59 -12.70 12.07 25.36
C THR A 59 -11.33 12.04 24.65
N LEU A 60 -10.24 12.28 25.39
CA LEU A 60 -8.88 12.07 24.88
C LEU A 60 -8.68 10.61 24.42
N ALA A 61 -9.09 9.65 25.24
CA ALA A 61 -8.97 8.23 24.92
C ALA A 61 -9.74 7.87 23.63
N ILE A 62 -10.93 8.45 23.42
CA ILE A 62 -11.71 8.27 22.20
C ILE A 62 -10.98 8.88 20.99
N TYR A 63 -10.41 10.07 21.10
CA TYR A 63 -9.65 10.68 20.00
C TYR A 63 -8.42 9.84 19.62
N LEU A 64 -7.69 9.35 20.63
CA LEU A 64 -6.54 8.45 20.41
C LEU A 64 -6.98 7.14 19.74
N ALA A 65 -8.07 6.53 20.22
CA ALA A 65 -8.62 5.31 19.64
C ALA A 65 -9.04 5.53 18.18
N THR A 66 -9.66 6.67 17.87
CA THR A 66 -10.03 7.04 16.50
C THR A 66 -8.79 7.20 15.61
N LEU A 67 -7.72 7.80 16.12
CA LEU A 67 -6.46 7.93 15.39
C LEU A 67 -5.83 6.56 15.10
N VAL A 68 -5.75 5.68 16.10
CA VAL A 68 -5.23 4.30 15.92
C VAL A 68 -6.10 3.53 14.92
N CYS A 69 -7.43 3.64 15.02
CA CYS A 69 -8.36 3.02 14.07
C CYS A 69 -8.13 3.53 12.64
N THR A 70 -7.89 4.84 12.48
CA THR A 70 -7.60 5.45 11.18
C THR A 70 -6.30 4.90 10.59
N VAL A 71 -5.24 4.78 11.39
CA VAL A 71 -3.97 4.18 10.97
C VAL A 71 -4.19 2.73 10.53
N VAL A 72 -4.85 1.91 11.36
CA VAL A 72 -5.14 0.49 11.04
C VAL A 72 -5.99 0.37 9.78
N ALA A 73 -7.02 1.21 9.61
CA ALA A 73 -7.86 1.21 8.43
C ALA A 73 -7.07 1.57 7.17
N VAL A 74 -6.21 2.59 7.23
CA VAL A 74 -5.38 3.03 6.11
C VAL A 74 -4.36 1.95 5.71
N PHE A 75 -3.63 1.38 6.69
CA PHE A 75 -2.73 0.26 6.42
C PHE A 75 -3.48 -0.98 5.92
N GLY A 76 -4.68 -1.25 6.44
CA GLY A 76 -5.57 -2.30 5.98
C GLY A 76 -5.97 -2.09 4.52
N VAL A 77 -6.36 -0.89 4.11
CA VAL A 77 -6.70 -0.57 2.72
C VAL A 77 -5.47 -0.72 1.81
N ILE A 78 -4.28 -0.28 2.25
CA ILE A 78 -3.05 -0.48 1.48
C ILE A 78 -2.76 -1.98 1.30
N GLY A 79 -2.80 -2.76 2.38
CA GLY A 79 -2.52 -4.20 2.33
C GLY A 79 -3.59 -5.02 1.60
N LYS A 80 -4.87 -4.66 1.69
CA LYS A 80 -5.97 -5.46 1.11
C LYS A 80 -6.47 -4.98 -0.25
N VAL A 81 -6.30 -3.70 -0.60
CA VAL A 81 -6.80 -3.14 -1.85
C VAL A 81 -5.65 -2.82 -2.79
N ILE A 82 -4.60 -2.19 -2.29
CA ILE A 82 -3.48 -1.75 -3.12
C ILE A 82 -2.56 -2.93 -3.45
N HIS A 83 -2.20 -3.76 -2.46
CA HIS A 83 -1.35 -4.94 -2.68
C HIS A 83 -1.88 -5.91 -3.74
N PRO A 84 -3.13 -6.45 -3.67
CA PRO A 84 -3.62 -7.37 -4.70
C PRO A 84 -3.89 -6.67 -6.04
N ARG A 85 -4.20 -5.37 -6.05
CA ARG A 85 -4.40 -4.64 -7.32
C ARG A 85 -3.08 -4.40 -8.07
N ILE A 86 -1.97 -4.30 -7.35
CA ILE A 86 -0.64 -4.03 -7.90
C ILE A 86 0.10 -5.34 -8.24
N TYR A 87 -0.01 -6.36 -7.39
CA TYR A 87 0.72 -7.64 -7.51
C TYR A 87 -0.14 -8.82 -7.98
N GLY A 88 -1.47 -8.76 -7.83
CA GLY A 88 -2.38 -9.86 -8.13
C GLY A 88 -2.62 -10.15 -9.62
N SER A 89 -1.92 -9.47 -10.53
CA SER A 89 -2.02 -9.80 -11.96
C SER A 89 -1.13 -10.97 -12.40
N LYS A 90 -0.10 -11.38 -11.65
CA LYS A 90 0.80 -12.47 -12.10
C LYS A 90 1.44 -13.36 -11.01
N GLU A 91 1.45 -12.98 -9.73
CA GLU A 91 2.26 -13.71 -8.72
C GLU A 91 1.50 -14.73 -7.86
N ASP A 92 0.17 -14.68 -7.80
CA ASP A 92 -0.60 -15.67 -7.03
C ASP A 92 -0.65 -17.06 -7.71
N ALA A 93 -0.33 -17.14 -9.01
CA ALA A 93 -0.24 -18.41 -9.72
C ALA A 93 1.05 -19.19 -9.42
N SER A 94 2.15 -18.51 -9.06
CA SER A 94 3.45 -19.17 -8.83
C SER A 94 3.71 -19.55 -7.37
N VAL A 95 3.03 -18.91 -6.41
CA VAL A 95 3.11 -19.27 -4.98
C VAL A 95 2.15 -20.42 -4.63
N ALA A 96 1.03 -20.55 -5.35
CA ALA A 96 0.09 -21.66 -5.16
C ALA A 96 0.64 -23.02 -5.66
N GLU A 97 1.50 -23.02 -6.67
CA GLU A 97 2.10 -24.25 -7.21
C GLU A 97 3.22 -24.80 -6.31
N LYS A 98 4.03 -23.93 -5.68
CA LYS A 98 5.12 -24.35 -4.77
C LYS A 98 4.66 -24.93 -3.43
N LYS A 99 3.37 -24.89 -3.09
CA LYS A 99 2.85 -25.49 -1.86
C LYS A 99 2.34 -26.93 -2.07
N ASN A 100 2.29 -27.40 -3.31
CA ASN A 100 1.75 -28.72 -3.68
C ASN A 100 2.79 -29.66 -4.31
N GLU A 101 4.08 -29.33 -4.27
CA GLU A 101 5.18 -30.23 -4.65
C GLU A 101 5.99 -30.68 -3.43
#